data_AF-A0A836QVQ6-F1
#
_entry.id   AF-A0A836QVQ6-F1
#
_cell.length_a   1.000
_cell.length_b   1.000
_cell.length_c   1.000
_cell.angle_alpha   90.00
_cell.angle_beta   90.00
_cell.angle_gamma   90.00
#
_symmetry.space_group_name_H-M   'P 1'
#
loop_
_entity.id
_entity.type
_entity.pdbx_description
1 polymer ?
#
loop_
_entity_poly.entity_id
_entity_poly.type
_entity_poly.pdbx_seq_one_letter_code
_entity_poly.pdbx_strand_id
1 'polypeptide(L)'
;MALSLPTIFADIAKAKNKEEKKKVLLENNSVALKSLLGAAFDPNIKFLLPPGAPPYRDYQGDTNEPNPTYLYSQIRKLYLFIEGGREDLNQVKREQIFITMLEAIHPREAELLLQVKEKKIKCKGLTYNLVKDTFPDLLN
;
A
#
# COMPACT_ATOMS: atom_id res chain seq x y z
N MET A 1 -9.91 -1.30 -17.44
CA MET A 1 -9.57 -2.06 -16.21
C MET A 1 -8.57 -1.26 -15.41
N ALA A 2 -8.62 -1.31 -14.07
CA ALA A 2 -7.62 -0.66 -13.23
C ALA A 2 -6.28 -1.43 -13.30
N LEU A 3 -5.16 -0.71 -13.31
CA LEU A 3 -3.84 -1.31 -13.15
C LEU A 3 -3.63 -1.74 -11.69
N SER A 4 -2.87 -2.81 -11.47
CA SER A 4 -2.49 -3.23 -10.12
C SER A 4 -1.60 -2.18 -9.45
N LEU A 5 -1.69 -2.06 -8.13
CA LEU A 5 -0.85 -1.15 -7.36
C LEU A 5 0.66 -1.43 -7.55
N PRO A 6 1.13 -2.70 -7.55
CA PRO A 6 2.52 -3.00 -7.89
C PRO A 6 2.93 -2.55 -9.30
N THR A 7 2.06 -2.68 -10.30
CA THR A 7 2.35 -2.21 -11.67
C THR A 7 2.45 -0.68 -11.72
N ILE A 8 1.53 0.04 -11.06
CA ILE A 8 1.59 1.51 -10.97
C ILE A 8 2.92 1.96 -10.33
N PHE A 9 3.35 1.32 -9.25
CA PHE A 9 4.62 1.62 -8.58
C PHE A 9 5.83 1.31 -9.46
N ALA A 10 5.77 0.25 -10.28
CA ALA A 10 6.81 -0.06 -11.25
C ALA A 10 6.89 1.01 -12.36
N ASP A 11 5.75 1.52 -12.83
CA ASP A 11 5.71 2.55 -13.87
C ASP A 11 6.22 3.91 -13.34
N ILE A 12 5.93 4.24 -12.08
CA ILE A 12 6.55 5.40 -11.39
C ILE A 12 8.07 5.24 -11.35
N ALA A 13 8.59 4.05 -11.05
CA ALA A 13 10.02 3.80 -10.99
C ALA A 13 10.71 3.89 -12.36
N LYS A 14 9.98 3.58 -13.46
CA LYS A 14 10.46 3.71 -14.84
C LYS A 14 10.42 5.14 -15.37
N ALA A 15 9.48 5.97 -14.89
CA ALA A 15 9.37 7.37 -15.27
C ALA A 15 10.66 8.15 -14.95
N LYS A 16 11.11 8.97 -15.89
CA LYS A 16 12.46 9.57 -15.87
C LYS A 16 12.52 10.77 -14.93
N ASN A 17 11.56 11.67 -15.06
CA ASN A 17 11.52 12.95 -14.37
C ASN A 17 10.31 13.07 -13.44
N LYS A 18 10.28 14.15 -12.65
CA LYS A 18 9.22 14.41 -11.66
C LYS A 18 7.84 14.53 -12.30
N GLU A 19 7.73 15.21 -13.44
CA GLU A 19 6.46 15.45 -14.11
C GLU A 19 5.86 14.18 -14.72
N GLU A 20 6.68 13.30 -15.31
CA GLU A 20 6.23 11.97 -15.75
C GLU A 20 5.70 11.13 -14.57
N LYS A 21 6.36 11.18 -13.41
CA LYS A 21 5.89 10.46 -12.21
C LYS A 21 4.56 11.00 -11.69
N LYS A 22 4.40 12.33 -11.65
CA LYS A 22 3.11 12.96 -11.33
C LYS A 22 2.03 12.51 -12.30
N LYS A 23 2.34 12.47 -13.60
CA LYS A 23 1.40 12.00 -14.63
C LYS A 23 0.94 10.57 -14.36
N VAL A 24 1.85 9.63 -14.08
CA VAL A 24 1.49 8.23 -13.72
C VAL A 24 0.57 8.18 -12.50
N LEU A 25 0.86 8.97 -11.45
CA LEU A 25 0.03 9.05 -10.25
C LEU A 25 -1.38 9.61 -10.54
N LEU A 26 -1.48 10.65 -11.36
CA LEU A 26 -2.73 11.31 -11.71
C LEU A 26 -3.61 10.44 -12.62
N GLU A 27 -3.02 9.79 -13.63
CA GLU A 27 -3.73 8.90 -14.55
C GLU A 27 -4.29 7.65 -13.84
N ASN A 28 -3.64 7.22 -12.76
CA ASN A 28 -4.07 6.07 -11.94
C ASN A 28 -4.71 6.48 -10.61
N ASN A 29 -5.16 7.73 -10.50
CA ASN A 29 -5.77 8.26 -9.28
C ASN A 29 -6.99 7.43 -8.87
N SER A 30 -6.89 6.81 -7.69
CA SER A 30 -7.94 5.99 -7.12
C SER A 30 -7.89 6.08 -5.59
N VAL A 31 -9.02 5.74 -4.95
CA VAL A 31 -9.10 5.68 -3.48
C VAL A 31 -8.05 4.71 -2.94
N ALA A 32 -7.83 3.58 -3.60
CA ALA A 32 -6.85 2.58 -3.16
C ALA A 32 -5.41 3.11 -3.24
N LEU A 33 -5.04 3.73 -4.36
CA LEU A 33 -3.72 4.35 -4.52
C LEU A 33 -3.49 5.44 -3.47
N LYS A 34 -4.45 6.36 -3.31
CA LYS A 34 -4.36 7.43 -2.30
C LYS A 34 -4.26 6.89 -0.88
N SER A 35 -5.06 5.89 -0.54
CA SER A 35 -5.02 5.26 0.80
C SER A 35 -3.66 4.62 1.06
N LEU A 36 -3.07 3.94 0.07
CA LEU A 36 -1.76 3.33 0.19
C LEU A 36 -0.64 4.37 0.32
N LEU A 37 -0.71 5.45 -0.48
CA LEU A 37 0.24 6.57 -0.41
C LEU A 37 0.16 7.32 0.91
N GLY A 38 -1.05 7.61 1.40
CA GLY A 38 -1.26 8.21 2.72
C GLY A 38 -0.67 7.31 3.80
N ALA A 39 -1.04 6.03 3.81
CA ALA A 39 -0.50 5.06 4.75
C ALA A 39 1.03 4.94 4.70
N ALA A 40 1.65 5.10 3.53
CA ALA A 40 3.10 5.03 3.34
C ALA A 40 3.86 6.32 3.70
N PHE A 41 3.27 7.49 3.46
CA PHE A 41 4.00 8.77 3.50
C PHE A 41 3.49 9.78 4.53
N ASP A 42 2.26 9.64 5.04
CA ASP A 42 1.77 10.53 6.09
C ASP A 42 2.54 10.25 7.40
N PRO A 43 3.24 11.25 7.96
CA PRO A 43 4.05 11.08 9.17
C PRO A 43 3.21 10.81 10.43
N ASN A 44 1.94 11.21 10.43
CA ASN A 44 1.03 11.01 11.57
C ASN A 44 0.47 9.57 11.61
N ILE A 45 0.54 8.84 10.50
CA ILE A 45 0.10 7.44 10.45
C ILE A 45 1.16 6.53 11.06
N LYS A 46 0.82 5.98 12.23
CA LYS A 46 1.60 4.96 12.95
C LYS A 46 0.90 3.61 12.89
N PHE A 47 1.60 2.59 12.37
CA PHE A 47 1.10 1.22 12.36
C PHE A 47 1.22 0.58 13.75
N LEU A 48 0.16 -0.11 14.18
CA LEU A 48 0.08 -0.88 15.42
C LEU A 48 0.40 -2.37 15.19
N LEU A 49 1.23 -2.67 14.20
CA LEU A 49 1.64 -4.03 13.85
C LEU A 49 3.11 -4.23 14.25
N PRO A 50 3.54 -5.44 14.68
CA PRO A 50 4.94 -5.71 14.99
C PRO A 50 5.84 -5.46 13.77
N PRO A 51 7.13 -5.15 13.94
CA PRO A 51 8.05 -4.96 12.81
C PRO A 51 8.27 -6.27 12.03
N GLY A 52 8.57 -6.15 10.74
CA GLY A 52 8.89 -7.28 9.86
C GLY A 52 7.66 -7.98 9.27
N ALA A 53 7.90 -9.03 8.49
CA ALA A 53 6.82 -9.84 7.92
C ALA A 53 6.38 -10.91 8.93
N PRO A 54 5.07 -11.02 9.26
CA PRO A 54 4.59 -12.14 10.05
C PRO A 54 4.69 -13.44 9.23
N PRO A 55 4.67 -14.62 9.86
CA PRO A 55 4.44 -15.85 9.14
C PRO A 55 2.99 -15.87 8.60
N TYR A 56 2.84 -16.07 7.30
CA TYR A 56 1.54 -16.21 6.63
C TYR A 56 1.63 -17.36 5.61
N ARG A 57 0.50 -17.98 5.29
CA ARG A 57 0.45 -19.04 4.28
C ARG A 57 0.65 -18.49 2.88
N ASP A 58 1.21 -19.32 2.01
CA ASP A 58 1.35 -18.96 0.61
C ASP A 58 0.00 -18.67 -0.04
N TYR A 59 -0.01 -17.67 -0.92
CA TYR A 59 -1.17 -17.32 -1.73
C TYR A 59 -1.60 -18.52 -2.58
N GLN A 60 -2.90 -18.84 -2.57
CA GLN A 60 -3.45 -20.04 -3.20
C GLN A 60 -3.98 -19.79 -4.64
N GLY A 61 -3.92 -18.56 -5.15
CA GLY A 61 -4.34 -18.22 -6.51
C GLY A 61 -3.21 -18.28 -7.54
N ASP A 62 -3.47 -17.76 -8.75
CA ASP A 62 -2.47 -17.70 -9.83
C ASP A 62 -1.40 -16.65 -9.54
N THR A 63 -0.17 -17.10 -9.30
CA THR A 63 0.99 -16.23 -9.05
C THR A 63 1.60 -15.63 -10.31
N ASN A 64 1.17 -16.08 -11.49
CA ASN A 64 1.64 -15.55 -12.78
C ASN A 64 0.70 -14.48 -13.35
N GLU A 65 -0.35 -14.10 -12.62
CA GLU A 65 -1.28 -13.07 -13.05
C GLU A 65 -0.55 -11.74 -13.31
N PRO A 66 -0.65 -11.14 -14.51
CA PRO A 66 0.11 -9.95 -14.86
C PRO A 66 -0.40 -8.68 -14.14
N ASN A 67 -1.68 -8.64 -13.77
CA ASN A 67 -2.35 -7.46 -13.22
C ASN A 67 -3.26 -7.78 -12.00
N PRO A 68 -2.69 -8.26 -10.89
CA PRO A 68 -3.47 -8.63 -9.70
C PRO A 68 -4.04 -7.39 -9.01
N THR A 69 -5.36 -7.33 -8.83
CA THR A 69 -6.04 -6.14 -8.24
C THR A 69 -6.72 -6.45 -6.90
N TYR A 70 -6.33 -7.52 -6.22
CA TYR A 70 -7.00 -8.01 -5.02
C TYR A 70 -6.87 -7.04 -3.83
N LEU A 71 -5.75 -6.32 -3.72
CA LEU A 71 -5.52 -5.34 -2.66
C LEU A 71 -6.51 -4.17 -2.68
N TYR A 72 -7.06 -3.82 -3.85
CA TYR A 72 -8.10 -2.77 -3.95
C TYR A 72 -9.28 -3.05 -3.02
N SER A 73 -9.71 -4.31 -2.95
CA SER A 73 -10.84 -4.72 -2.10
C SER A 73 -10.49 -4.70 -0.60
N GLN A 74 -9.21 -4.89 -0.27
CA GLN A 74 -8.72 -4.98 1.10
C GLN A 74 -8.28 -3.63 1.67
N ILE A 75 -8.02 -2.62 0.84
CA ILE A 75 -7.46 -1.32 1.26
C ILE A 75 -8.29 -0.62 2.34
N ARG A 76 -9.61 -0.84 2.34
CA ARG A 76 -10.53 -0.29 3.35
C ARG A 76 -10.26 -0.83 4.76
N LYS A 77 -9.45 -1.89 4.92
CA LYS A 77 -9.09 -2.46 6.23
C LYS A 77 -7.86 -1.80 6.84
N LEU A 78 -7.15 -0.92 6.13
CA LEU A 78 -5.93 -0.28 6.65
C LEU A 78 -6.15 0.45 7.98
N TYR A 79 -7.32 1.05 8.19
CA TYR A 79 -7.65 1.72 9.46
C TYR A 79 -7.59 0.78 10.68
N LEU A 80 -7.75 -0.55 10.49
CA LEU A 80 -7.66 -1.52 11.58
C LEU A 80 -6.24 -1.64 12.14
N PHE A 81 -5.24 -1.21 11.36
CA PHE A 81 -3.82 -1.44 11.64
C PHE A 81 -3.08 -0.19 12.09
N ILE A 82 -3.75 0.96 12.24
CA ILE A 82 -3.13 2.24 12.58
C ILE A 82 -3.67 2.81 13.89
N GLU A 83 -2.86 3.62 14.55
CA GLU A 83 -3.24 4.39 15.74
C GLU A 83 -4.39 5.36 15.40
N GLY A 84 -5.36 5.50 16.31
CA GLY A 84 -6.58 6.30 16.09
C GLY A 84 -7.60 5.69 15.10
N GLY A 85 -7.33 4.50 14.55
CA GLY A 85 -8.25 3.83 13.63
C GLY A 85 -9.33 3.01 14.35
N ARG A 86 -8.98 1.80 14.81
CA ARG A 86 -9.88 0.94 15.61
C ARG A 86 -9.22 0.54 16.93
N GLU A 87 -9.57 1.26 17.99
CA GLU A 87 -8.94 1.14 19.32
C GLU A 87 -9.46 -0.05 20.14
N ASP A 88 -10.72 -0.46 19.95
CA ASP A 88 -11.33 -1.62 20.62
C ASP A 88 -10.77 -2.97 20.12
N LEU A 89 -10.00 -2.95 19.03
CA LEU A 89 -9.41 -4.14 18.44
C LEU A 89 -8.15 -4.55 19.21
N ASN A 90 -8.22 -5.71 19.88
CA ASN A 90 -7.06 -6.27 20.54
C ASN A 90 -5.94 -6.63 19.55
N GLN A 91 -4.71 -6.65 20.07
CA GLN A 91 -3.49 -6.79 19.25
C GLN A 91 -3.44 -8.13 18.50
N VAL A 92 -3.76 -9.24 19.16
CA VAL A 92 -3.76 -10.58 18.54
C VAL A 92 -4.72 -10.64 17.35
N LYS A 93 -5.93 -10.09 17.50
CA LYS A 93 -6.93 -10.06 16.42
C LYS A 93 -6.53 -9.11 15.30
N ARG A 94 -5.89 -7.98 15.62
CA ARG A 94 -5.34 -7.06 14.62
C ARG A 94 -4.30 -7.75 13.73
N GLU A 95 -3.34 -8.44 14.34
CA GLU A 95 -2.32 -9.21 13.64
C GLU A 95 -2.92 -10.35 12.81
N GLN A 96 -3.89 -11.08 13.37
CA GLN A 96 -4.59 -12.15 12.63
C GLN A 96 -5.32 -11.61 11.39
N ILE A 97 -5.99 -10.46 11.49
CA ILE A 97 -6.66 -9.83 10.34
C ILE A 97 -5.63 -9.41 9.28
N PHE A 98 -4.47 -8.90 9.70
CA PHE A 98 -3.39 -8.54 8.79
C PHE A 98 -2.81 -9.77 8.08
N ILE A 99 -2.54 -10.86 8.80
CA ILE A 99 -2.09 -12.14 8.24
C ILE A 99 -3.09 -12.64 7.19
N THR A 100 -4.37 -12.71 7.52
CA THR A 100 -5.42 -13.14 6.57
C THR A 100 -5.52 -12.20 5.36
N MET A 101 -5.23 -10.90 5.52
CA MET A 101 -5.17 -9.97 4.40
C MET A 101 -3.99 -10.28 3.46
N LEU A 102 -2.81 -10.64 3.99
CA LEU A 102 -1.65 -11.04 3.19
C LEU A 102 -1.90 -12.35 2.43
N GLU A 103 -2.55 -13.33 3.08
CA GLU A 103 -2.88 -14.64 2.48
C GLU A 103 -3.92 -14.52 1.35
N ALA A 104 -4.74 -13.46 1.36
CA ALA A 104 -5.84 -13.26 0.42
C ALA A 104 -5.47 -12.45 -0.84
N ILE A 105 -4.26 -11.92 -0.93
CA ILE A 105 -3.82 -11.05 -2.03
C ILE A 105 -2.59 -11.63 -2.73
N HIS A 106 -2.35 -11.18 -3.96
CA HIS A 106 -1.23 -11.68 -4.75
C HIS A 106 0.12 -11.35 -4.06
N PRO A 107 1.15 -12.21 -4.14
CA PRO A 107 2.43 -12.01 -3.43
C PRO A 107 3.09 -10.64 -3.67
N ARG A 108 3.03 -10.12 -4.91
CA ARG A 108 3.50 -8.77 -5.26
C ARG A 108 2.74 -7.64 -4.55
N GLU A 109 1.44 -7.82 -4.30
CA GLU A 109 0.63 -6.87 -3.53
C GLU A 109 0.92 -7.00 -2.03
N ALA A 110 1.12 -8.21 -1.52
CA ALA A 110 1.53 -8.47 -0.14
C ALA A 110 2.89 -7.85 0.19
N GLU A 111 3.89 -8.02 -0.70
CA GLU A 111 5.20 -7.40 -0.55
C GLU A 111 5.10 -5.87 -0.48
N LEU A 112 4.29 -5.27 -1.37
CA LEU A 112 4.07 -3.83 -1.36
C LEU A 112 3.43 -3.37 -0.04
N LEU A 113 2.41 -4.09 0.45
CA LEU A 113 1.75 -3.76 1.71
C LEU A 113 2.70 -3.86 2.92
N LEU A 114 3.60 -4.85 2.93
CA LEU A 114 4.64 -4.97 3.95
C LEU A 114 5.61 -3.77 3.92
N GLN A 115 6.03 -3.33 2.72
CA GLN A 115 6.86 -2.13 2.58
C GLN A 115 6.14 -0.87 3.08
N VAL A 116 4.84 -0.75 2.86
CA VAL A 116 4.01 0.37 3.32
C VAL A 116 3.95 0.40 4.85
N LYS A 117 3.69 -0.75 5.46
CA LYS A 117 3.66 -0.90 6.93
C LYS A 117 4.96 -0.44 7.58
N GLU A 118 6.08 -0.84 6.97
CA GLU A 118 7.43 -0.50 7.43
C GLU A 118 7.85 0.94 7.07
N LYS A 119 7.02 1.69 6.34
CA LYS A 119 7.35 3.02 5.76
C LYS A 119 8.64 2.97 4.93
N LYS A 120 8.94 1.83 4.31
CA LYS A 120 10.17 1.53 3.54
C LYS A 120 9.82 1.12 2.12
N ILE A 121 9.07 1.98 1.42
CA ILE A 121 8.68 1.77 0.02
C ILE A 121 9.91 1.72 -0.88
N LYS A 122 10.06 0.61 -1.61
CA LYS A 122 11.12 0.42 -2.61
C LYS A 122 10.62 0.86 -3.99
N CYS A 123 10.41 2.16 -4.18
CA CYS A 123 10.02 2.74 -5.47
C CYS A 123 10.89 3.96 -5.79
N LYS A 124 11.68 3.88 -6.87
CA LYS A 124 12.66 4.92 -7.22
C LYS A 124 11.98 6.26 -7.52
N GLY A 125 12.25 7.24 -6.67
CA GLY A 125 11.78 8.61 -6.84
C GLY A 125 10.30 8.82 -6.51
N LEU A 126 9.65 7.85 -5.86
CA LEU A 126 8.41 8.10 -5.13
C LEU A 126 8.76 8.59 -3.72
N THR A 127 8.54 9.88 -3.47
CA THR A 127 8.91 10.57 -2.22
C THR A 127 7.73 11.30 -1.61
N TYR A 128 7.83 11.65 -0.33
CA TYR A 128 6.85 12.52 0.35
C TYR A 128 6.54 13.78 -0.47
N ASN A 129 7.58 14.51 -0.90
CA ASN A 129 7.42 15.73 -1.69
C ASN A 129 6.71 15.48 -3.01
N LEU A 130 7.02 14.37 -3.72
CA LEU A 130 6.30 14.04 -4.95
C LEU A 130 4.80 13.80 -4.67
N VAL A 131 4.47 13.05 -3.61
CA VAL A 131 3.08 12.76 -3.25
C VAL A 131 2.35 14.03 -2.83
N LYS A 132 2.95 14.87 -1.96
CA LYS A 132 2.37 16.14 -1.52
C LYS A 132 2.15 17.11 -2.69
N ASP A 133 3.11 17.21 -3.60
CA ASP A 133 2.97 18.05 -4.80
C ASP A 133 1.89 17.54 -5.76
N THR A 134 1.65 16.23 -5.81
CA THR A 134 0.65 15.62 -6.71
C THR A 134 -0.75 15.63 -6.10
N PHE A 135 -0.85 15.39 -4.79
CA PHE A 135 -2.08 15.35 -4.02
C PHE A 135 -1.94 16.22 -2.77
N PRO A 136 -2.12 17.55 -2.89
CA PRO A 136 -1.87 18.51 -1.80
C PRO A 136 -2.64 18.20 -0.50
N ASP A 137 -3.85 17.68 -0.62
CA ASP A 137 -4.75 17.40 0.51
C ASP A 137 -4.62 15.97 1.07
N LEU A 138 -3.68 15.17 0.56
CA LEU A 138 -3.56 13.75 0.94
C LEU A 138 -2.78 13.53 2.24
N LEU A 139 -1.74 14.32 2.46
CA LEU A 139 -0.82 14.17 3.60
C LEU A 139 -0.99 15.35 4.54
N ASN A 140 -1.11 15.08 5.83
CA ASN A 140 -1.25 16.11 6.87
C ASN A 140 0.10 16.61 7.39
#